data_AF-A0A485LBZ9-F1
#
_entry.id   AF-A0A485LBZ9-F1
#
_cell.length_a   1.000
_cell.length_b   1.000
_cell.length_c   1.000
_cell.angle_alpha   90.00
_cell.angle_beta   90.00
_cell.angle_gamma   90.00
#
_symmetry.space_group_name_H-M   'P 1'
#
loop_
_entity.id
_entity.type
_entity.pdbx_description
1 polymer ?
#
loop_
_entity_poly.entity_id
_entity_poly.type
_entity_poly.pdbx_seq_one_letter_code
_entity_poly.pdbx_strand_id
1 'polypeptide(L)'
;MTCQPANSPDFNVLDLGFFNAIQNLQQKKPSRSIDQLIDAVTLAFDEMPIESLAKTFITLQSVMEKAMEVNGGNNYKLPHLHKDKCIDDLASFNVACAPSTHQAALLHLNSLA
;
A
#
# COMPACT_ATOMS: atom_id res chain seq x y z
N MET A 1 7.67 8.52 7.88
CA MET A 1 8.01 7.93 6.56
C MET A 1 9.51 7.98 6.40
N THR A 2 10.21 6.90 6.72
CA THR A 2 11.64 6.75 6.48
C THR A 2 11.81 5.65 5.44
N CYS A 3 12.79 5.80 4.54
CA CYS A 3 13.14 4.80 3.51
C CYS A 3 12.12 4.62 2.36
N GLN A 4 11.69 5.72 1.71
CA GLN A 4 11.01 5.65 0.41
C GLN A 4 12.05 5.84 -0.73
N PRO A 5 12.18 4.88 -1.68
CA PRO A 5 13.04 5.07 -2.85
C PRO A 5 12.53 6.20 -3.75
N ALA A 6 13.45 6.86 -4.46
CA ALA A 6 13.07 7.90 -5.43
C ALA A 6 12.22 7.29 -6.57
N ASN A 7 11.18 8.01 -7.00
CA ASN A 7 10.25 7.60 -8.06
C ASN A 7 9.47 6.29 -7.80
N SER A 8 9.30 5.91 -6.53
CA SER A 8 8.53 4.72 -6.12
C SER A 8 7.31 5.11 -5.29
N PRO A 9 6.20 5.56 -5.92
CA PRO A 9 4.96 5.89 -5.21
C PRO A 9 4.29 4.66 -4.60
N ASP A 10 4.54 3.48 -5.14
CA ASP A 10 4.09 2.19 -4.64
C ASP A 10 4.71 1.80 -3.28
N PHE A 11 5.84 2.41 -2.91
CA PHE A 11 6.43 2.30 -1.58
C PHE A 11 5.87 3.31 -0.56
N ASN A 12 4.96 4.19 -0.99
CA ASN A 12 4.29 5.14 -0.11
C ASN A 12 2.87 4.67 0.14
N VAL A 13 2.55 4.29 1.39
CA VAL A 13 1.20 3.86 1.80
C VAL A 13 0.12 4.92 1.47
N LEU A 14 0.50 6.20 1.47
CA LEU A 14 -0.41 7.29 1.17
C LEU A 14 -0.88 7.25 -0.29
N ASP A 15 0.08 7.15 -1.21
CA ASP A 15 -0.15 7.09 -2.65
C ASP A 15 -0.73 5.73 -3.08
N LEU A 16 -0.25 4.64 -2.46
CA LEU A 16 -0.59 3.26 -2.80
C LEU A 16 -2.08 2.94 -2.60
N GLY A 17 -2.75 3.59 -1.64
CA GLY A 17 -4.18 3.32 -1.44
C GLY A 17 -4.93 4.26 -0.52
N PHE A 18 -4.27 4.94 0.42
CA PHE A 18 -4.98 5.81 1.38
C PHE A 18 -5.69 6.98 0.68
N PHE A 19 -5.00 7.72 -0.19
CA PHE A 19 -5.63 8.83 -0.93
C PHE A 19 -6.75 8.35 -1.84
N ASN A 20 -6.59 7.21 -2.50
CA ASN A 20 -7.65 6.63 -3.33
C ASN A 20 -8.88 6.22 -2.49
N ALA A 21 -8.67 5.68 -1.29
CA ALA A 21 -9.75 5.29 -0.39
C ALA A 21 -10.55 6.51 0.08
N ILE A 22 -9.87 7.58 0.52
CA ILE A 22 -10.53 8.83 0.92
C ILE A 22 -11.24 9.47 -0.28
N GLN A 23 -10.59 9.51 -1.44
CA GLN A 23 -11.17 10.08 -2.65
C GLN A 23 -12.46 9.35 -3.06
N ASN A 24 -12.51 8.02 -2.92
CA ASN A 24 -13.71 7.22 -3.18
C ASN A 24 -14.86 7.57 -2.24
N LEU A 25 -14.58 7.79 -0.95
CA LEU A 25 -15.58 8.19 0.05
C LEU A 25 -16.05 9.63 -0.14
N GLN A 26 -15.12 10.54 -0.48
CA GLN A 26 -15.40 11.93 -0.75
C GLN A 26 -16.31 12.09 -1.97
N GLN A 27 -16.07 11.34 -3.06
CA GLN A 27 -16.88 11.42 -4.29
C GLN A 27 -18.35 11.03 -4.10
N LYS A 28 -18.67 10.28 -3.04
CA LYS A 28 -20.05 9.93 -2.68
C LYS A 28 -20.80 11.08 -2.00
N LYS A 29 -20.09 12.14 -1.61
CA LYS A 29 -20.64 13.32 -0.94
C LYS A 29 -20.70 14.49 -1.93
N PRO A 30 -21.86 15.11 -2.15
CA PRO A 30 -21.97 16.24 -3.06
C PRO A 30 -21.29 17.48 -2.45
N SER A 31 -20.33 18.05 -3.17
CA SER A 31 -19.64 19.30 -2.80
C SER A 31 -19.72 20.30 -3.94
N ARG A 32 -20.25 21.51 -3.68
CA ARG A 32 -20.41 22.60 -4.66
C ARG A 32 -19.64 23.87 -4.29
N SER A 33 -18.91 23.84 -3.17
CA SER A 33 -17.99 24.89 -2.75
C SER A 33 -16.71 24.26 -2.17
N ILE A 34 -15.68 25.08 -1.99
CA ILE A 34 -14.43 24.66 -1.33
C ILE A 34 -14.71 24.22 0.11
N ASP A 35 -15.53 24.97 0.85
CA ASP A 35 -15.89 24.60 2.23
C ASP A 35 -16.58 23.23 2.30
N GLN A 36 -17.54 22.98 1.41
CA GLN A 36 -18.22 21.68 1.33
C GLN A 36 -17.26 20.55 0.92
N LEU A 37 -16.24 20.84 0.11
CA LEU A 37 -15.22 19.86 -0.25
C LEU A 37 -14.34 19.52 0.97
N ILE A 38 -13.93 20.52 1.75
CA ILE A 38 -13.15 20.33 2.98
C ILE A 38 -13.95 19.49 3.98
N ASP A 39 -15.23 19.80 4.18
CA ASP A 39 -16.13 19.02 5.03
C ASP A 39 -16.27 17.58 4.53
N ALA A 40 -16.46 17.38 3.22
CA ALA A 40 -16.58 16.05 2.62
C ALA A 40 -15.31 15.21 2.78
N VAL A 41 -14.12 15.80 2.65
CA VAL A 41 -12.83 15.12 2.88
C VAL A 41 -12.65 14.78 4.36
N THR A 42 -12.99 15.70 5.26
CA THR A 42 -12.90 15.48 6.71
C THR A 42 -13.81 14.33 7.14
N LEU A 43 -15.06 14.32 6.70
CA LEU A 43 -15.98 13.21 6.95
C LEU A 43 -15.51 11.91 6.30
N ALA A 44 -14.94 11.95 5.09
CA ALA A 44 -14.38 10.76 4.45
C ALA A 44 -13.19 10.18 5.21
N PHE A 45 -12.38 11.02 5.86
CA PHE A 45 -11.29 10.58 6.73
C PHE A 45 -11.85 9.90 7.99
N ASP A 46 -12.84 10.49 8.65
CA ASP A 46 -13.46 9.94 9.86
C ASP A 46 -14.22 8.63 9.58
N GLU A 47 -14.87 8.52 8.42
CA GLU A 47 -15.61 7.34 7.99
C GLU A 47 -14.70 6.23 7.41
N MET A 48 -13.41 6.50 7.22
CA MET A 48 -12.51 5.55 6.54
C MET A 48 -12.39 4.26 7.36
N PRO A 49 -12.76 3.09 6.79
CA PRO A 49 -12.64 1.83 7.51
C PRO A 49 -11.19 1.50 7.82
N ILE A 50 -10.90 1.10 9.07
CA ILE A 50 -9.57 0.62 9.48
C ILE A 50 -9.11 -0.53 8.58
N GLU A 51 -10.04 -1.41 8.18
CA GLU A 51 -9.78 -2.51 7.26
C GLU A 51 -9.22 -2.05 5.91
N SER A 52 -9.68 -0.91 5.38
CA SER A 52 -9.15 -0.35 4.13
C SER A 52 -7.67 0.01 4.28
N LEU A 53 -7.31 0.65 5.40
CA LEU A 53 -5.93 1.00 5.70
C LEU A 53 -5.07 -0.25 5.93
N ALA A 54 -5.58 -1.23 6.69
CA ALA A 54 -4.91 -2.50 6.92
C ALA A 54 -4.61 -3.22 5.59
N LYS A 55 -5.59 -3.28 4.68
CA LYS A 55 -5.37 -3.82 3.32
C LYS A 55 -4.28 -3.07 2.57
N THR A 56 -4.16 -1.75 2.72
CA THR A 56 -3.09 -0.97 2.06
C THR A 56 -1.72 -1.34 2.62
N PHE A 57 -1.57 -1.50 3.94
CA PHE A 57 -0.32 -1.96 4.55
C PHE A 57 0.06 -3.38 4.11
N ILE A 58 -0.92 -4.29 4.02
CA ILE A 58 -0.68 -5.65 3.51
C ILE A 58 -0.20 -5.60 2.05
N THR A 59 -0.79 -4.76 1.19
CA THR A 59 -0.26 -4.58 -0.18
C THR A 59 1.14 -3.99 -0.17
N LEU A 60 1.44 -3.03 0.69
CA LEU A 60 2.78 -2.43 0.77
C LEU A 60 3.83 -3.50 1.08
N GLN A 61 3.55 -4.41 2.03
CA GLN A 61 4.47 -5.51 2.34
C GLN A 61 4.67 -6.46 1.15
N SER A 62 3.60 -6.76 0.39
CA SER A 62 3.74 -7.55 -0.85
C SER A 62 4.49 -6.81 -1.96
N VAL A 63 4.36 -5.48 -2.05
CA VAL A 63 5.15 -4.65 -2.97
C VAL A 63 6.63 -4.73 -2.63
N MET A 64 6.98 -4.66 -1.34
CA MET A 64 8.36 -4.84 -0.89
C MET A 64 8.93 -6.21 -1.29
N GLU A 65 8.15 -7.29 -1.15
CA GLU A 65 8.55 -8.62 -1.62
C GLU A 65 8.75 -8.65 -3.14
N LYS A 66 7.82 -8.08 -3.91
CA LYS A 66 7.92 -8.04 -5.38
C LYS A 66 9.11 -7.24 -5.86
N ALA A 67 9.45 -6.14 -5.19
CA ALA A 67 10.66 -5.38 -5.49
C ALA A 67 11.93 -6.20 -5.22
N MET A 68 11.97 -6.99 -4.14
CA MET A 68 13.09 -7.91 -3.90
C MET A 68 13.23 -8.96 -5.01
N GLU A 69 12.13 -9.49 -5.53
CA GLU A 69 12.16 -10.45 -6.66
C GLU A 69 12.74 -9.86 -7.95
N VAL A 70 12.65 -8.54 -8.14
CA VAL A 70 13.18 -7.83 -9.31
C VAL A 70 14.39 -6.95 -8.98
N ASN A 71 15.13 -7.30 -7.92
CA ASN A 71 16.37 -6.63 -7.53
C ASN A 71 16.24 -5.12 -7.30
N GLY A 72 15.15 -4.68 -6.67
CA GLY A 72 14.87 -3.29 -6.37
C GLY A 72 14.25 -2.48 -7.51
N GLY A 73 14.00 -3.11 -8.67
CA GLY A 73 13.20 -2.50 -9.75
C GLY A 73 11.72 -2.37 -9.38
N ASN A 74 10.95 -1.67 -10.21
CA ASN A 74 9.50 -1.49 -10.08
C ASN A 74 8.70 -2.19 -11.20
N ASN A 75 9.36 -3.05 -11.98
CA ASN A 75 8.76 -3.79 -13.11
C ASN A 75 7.99 -5.02 -12.62
N TYR A 76 6.99 -4.82 -11.77
CA TYR A 76 6.06 -5.85 -11.32
C TYR A 76 4.62 -5.40 -11.42
N LYS A 77 3.71 -6.37 -11.47
CA LYS A 77 2.28 -6.10 -11.31
C LYS A 77 1.96 -6.01 -9.83
N LEU A 78 1.10 -5.07 -9.45
CA LEU A 78 0.60 -4.99 -8.08
C LEU A 78 -0.04 -6.32 -7.68
N PRO A 79 0.38 -6.93 -6.57
CA PRO A 79 -0.12 -8.23 -6.16
C PRO A 79 -1.56 -8.16 -5.65
N HIS A 80 -2.42 -9.04 -6.16
CA HIS A 80 -3.82 -9.18 -5.75
C HIS A 80 -4.00 -10.38 -4.81
N LEU A 81 -3.99 -10.13 -3.51
CA LEU A 81 -3.99 -11.18 -2.47
C LEU A 81 -5.38 -11.73 -2.08
N HIS A 82 -6.47 -11.28 -2.73
CA HIS A 82 -7.85 -11.65 -2.36
C HIS A 82 -8.12 -11.52 -0.85
N LYS A 83 -7.61 -10.43 -0.25
CA LYS A 83 -7.49 -10.24 1.21
C LYS A 83 -8.78 -10.51 1.97
N ASP A 84 -9.90 -10.01 1.46
CA ASP A 84 -11.24 -10.20 2.04
C ASP A 84 -11.68 -11.65 2.19
N LYS A 85 -11.14 -12.55 1.35
CA LYS A 85 -11.46 -13.98 1.36
C LYS A 85 -10.42 -14.80 2.12
N CYS A 86 -9.18 -14.34 2.19
CA CYS A 86 -8.04 -15.15 2.59
C CYS A 86 -7.43 -14.74 3.94
N ILE A 87 -7.85 -13.63 4.53
CA ILE A 87 -7.27 -13.08 5.75
C ILE A 87 -8.40 -12.79 6.73
N ASP A 88 -8.41 -13.50 7.85
CA ASP A 88 -9.45 -13.36 8.89
C ASP A 88 -9.26 -12.09 9.73
N ASP A 89 -8.01 -11.79 10.13
CA ASP A 89 -7.67 -10.57 10.85
C ASP A 89 -6.69 -9.71 10.05
N LEU A 90 -7.23 -8.74 9.32
CA LEU A 90 -6.45 -7.81 8.51
C LEU A 90 -5.54 -6.92 9.35
N ALA A 91 -5.90 -6.61 10.59
CA ALA A 91 -5.17 -5.65 11.41
C ALA A 91 -3.84 -6.23 11.95
N SER A 92 -3.78 -7.54 12.19
CA SER A 92 -2.58 -8.22 12.68
C SER A 92 -1.82 -9.01 11.60
N PHE A 93 -2.40 -9.19 10.42
CA PHE A 93 -1.78 -9.95 9.34
C PHE A 93 -0.52 -9.27 8.79
N ASN A 94 0.53 -10.06 8.57
CA ASN A 94 1.75 -9.63 7.88
C ASN A 94 2.11 -10.62 6.77
N VAL A 95 2.54 -10.09 5.63
CA VAL A 95 3.03 -10.87 4.49
C VAL A 95 4.41 -11.43 4.85
N ALA A 96 4.55 -12.75 4.80
CA ALA A 96 5.84 -13.41 4.96
C ALA A 96 6.61 -13.34 3.64
N CYS A 97 7.83 -12.79 3.68
CA CYS A 97 8.74 -12.87 2.55
C CYS A 97 9.24 -14.31 2.37
N ALA A 98 9.17 -14.82 1.15
CA ALA A 98 9.75 -16.12 0.83
C ALA A 98 11.25 -16.15 1.13
N PRO A 99 11.78 -17.18 1.84
CA PRO A 99 13.20 -17.26 2.16
C PRO A 99 14.10 -17.25 0.93
N SER A 100 13.64 -17.85 -0.19
CA SER A 100 14.34 -17.84 -1.47
C SER A 100 14.47 -16.44 -2.05
N THR A 101 13.41 -15.62 -1.98
CA THR A 101 13.39 -14.23 -2.44
C THR A 101 14.37 -13.40 -1.62
N HIS A 102 14.30 -13.51 -0.29
CA HIS A 102 15.22 -12.81 0.61
C HIS A 102 16.68 -13.19 0.35
N GLN A 103 16.97 -14.49 0.23
CA GLN A 103 18.32 -14.97 -0.02
C GLN A 103 18.86 -14.50 -1.38
N ALA A 104 18.05 -14.55 -2.43
CA ALA A 104 18.43 -14.07 -3.76
C ALA A 104 18.72 -12.57 -3.76
N ALA A 105 17.86 -11.76 -3.13
CA ALA A 105 18.06 -10.32 -3.00
C ALA A 105 19.34 -9.99 -2.21
N LEU A 106 19.60 -10.71 -1.12
CA LEU A 106 20.81 -10.53 -0.31
C LEU A 106 22.08 -10.88 -1.09
N LEU A 107 22.08 -11.99 -1.84
CA LEU A 107 23.19 -12.36 -2.71
C LEU A 107 23.44 -11.29 -3.78
N HIS A 108 22.37 -10.76 -4.39
CA HIS A 108 22.50 -9.68 -5.35
C HIS A 108 23.11 -8.43 -4.71
N LEU A 109 22.62 -7.98 -3.56
CA LEU A 109 23.19 -6.84 -2.84
C LEU A 109 24.68 -7.02 -2.52
N ASN A 110 25.07 -8.20 -2.05
CA ASN A 110 26.47 -8.52 -1.77
C ASN A 110 27.35 -8.55 -3.03
N SER A 111 26.76 -8.78 -4.22
CA SER A 111 27.49 -8.73 -5.49
C SER A 111 27.76 -7.31 -5.99
N LEU A 112 27.07 -6.31 -5.44
CA LEU A 112 27.21 -4.89 -5.78
C LEU A 112 28.23 -4.17 -4.89
N ALA A 113 28.70 -4.81 -3.82
CA ALA A 113 29.70 -4.31 -2.88
C ALA A 113 31.12 -4.71 -3.30
#